data_AF-A0A929GNC2-F1
#
_entry.id   AF-A0A929GNC2-F1
#
_cell.length_a   1.000
_cell.length_b   1.000
_cell.length_c   1.000
_cell.angle_alpha   90.00
_cell.angle_beta   90.00
_cell.angle_gamma   90.00
#
_symmetry.space_group_name_H-M   'P 1'
#
loop_
_entity.id
_entity.type
_entity.pdbx_description
1 polymer ?
#
loop_
_entity_poly.entity_id
_entity_poly.type
_entity_poly.pdbx_seq_one_letter_code
_entity_poly.pdbx_strand_id
1 'polypeptide(L)'
;MKTKILLTILITFFIFYDISYSQTCAIEITSPANDTIICLGDSIWLRSDGSCDYFMNNGFENGLGVGWSTANCNPTFPDFGCEFPASEQEYEPGPGPEGYYLWVGVNSAQPRDIITDTFDISIGNCQIKFWMRYGRQETTGYGDCEDPNEDDEGLFLQYSIDDGMTWIDFPGTDKYPYGENTAYPPFITYEPGNGGYWTPITHQYGHTPERYDTNSVYWWHRYDCEIPVAAISTSTRFRFYQEHNSTARTDCWGLDEVMIFCSNTADTNVVWNHGPIGFNPDEPVYPVSDTSY
;
A
#
# COMPACT_ATOMS: atom_id res chain seq x y z
N MET A 1 -16.18 37.67 -21.15
CA MET A 1 -16.12 37.61 -19.67
C MET A 1 -16.18 36.15 -19.29
N LYS A 2 -15.11 35.61 -18.71
CA LYS A 2 -15.09 34.22 -18.22
C LYS A 2 -15.67 34.23 -16.81
N THR A 3 -16.81 33.58 -16.63
CA THR A 3 -17.47 33.46 -15.33
C THR A 3 -16.67 32.46 -14.49
N LYS A 4 -16.14 32.92 -13.36
CA LYS A 4 -15.55 32.04 -12.33
C LYS A 4 -16.66 31.65 -11.36
N ILE A 5 -16.75 30.38 -10.99
CA ILE A 5 -17.69 29.90 -9.96
C ILE A 5 -16.85 29.25 -8.86
N LEU A 6 -17.12 29.63 -7.62
CA LEU A 6 -16.52 29.10 -6.39
C LEU A 6 -17.53 28.15 -5.76
N LEU A 7 -17.12 26.93 -5.41
CA LEU A 7 -17.92 25.98 -4.65
C LEU A 7 -17.59 26.12 -3.15
N THR A 8 -18.59 26.06 -2.28
CA THR A 8 -18.41 26.03 -0.82
C THR A 8 -19.28 24.90 -0.28
N ILE A 9 -18.66 23.86 0.27
CA ILE A 9 -19.33 22.71 0.87
C ILE A 9 -19.46 22.97 2.38
N LEU A 10 -20.69 22.89 2.90
CA LEU A 10 -20.96 22.94 4.34
C LEU A 10 -21.38 21.54 4.80
N ILE A 11 -20.50 20.88 5.55
CA ILE A 11 -20.78 19.58 6.17
C ILE A 11 -21.32 19.84 7.59
N THR A 12 -22.57 19.46 7.85
CA THR A 12 -23.13 19.45 9.22
C THR A 12 -23.12 18.05 9.80
N PHE A 13 -22.30 17.82 10.82
CA PHE A 13 -22.29 16.60 11.64
C PHE A 13 -23.32 16.72 12.78
N PHE A 14 -24.25 15.76 12.86
CA PHE A 14 -25.02 15.50 14.08
C PHE A 14 -24.33 14.38 14.86
N ILE A 15 -23.81 14.69 16.05
CA ILE A 15 -23.24 13.70 16.97
C ILE A 15 -24.37 13.14 17.84
N PHE A 16 -24.75 11.89 17.60
CA PHE A 16 -25.45 11.07 18.59
C PHE A 16 -24.43 10.12 19.22
N TYR A 17 -24.28 10.19 20.55
CA TYR A 17 -23.45 9.25 21.29
C TYR A 17 -24.25 7.97 21.56
N ASP A 18 -24.01 6.95 20.74
CA ASP A 18 -24.24 5.56 21.12
C ASP A 18 -22.87 4.87 21.16
N ILE A 19 -22.51 4.32 22.32
CA ILE A 19 -21.28 3.53 22.48
C ILE A 19 -21.52 2.18 21.81
N SER A 20 -21.14 2.11 20.54
CA SER A 20 -20.99 0.88 19.78
C SER A 20 -19.50 0.56 19.70
N TYR A 21 -19.10 -0.71 19.86
CA TYR A 21 -17.78 -1.15 19.44
C TYR A 21 -17.66 -0.81 17.95
N SER A 22 -16.80 0.15 17.60
CA SER A 22 -16.59 0.56 16.22
C SER A 22 -15.97 -0.61 15.46
N GLN A 23 -16.77 -1.38 14.73
CA GLN A 23 -16.28 -1.96 13.48
C GLN A 23 -15.93 -0.76 12.59
N THR A 24 -14.65 -0.53 12.37
CA THR A 24 -14.16 0.54 11.50
C THR A 24 -14.59 0.21 10.09
N CYS A 25 -15.70 0.78 9.64
CA CYS A 25 -16.04 0.77 8.24
C CYS A 25 -15.39 1.99 7.57
N ALA A 26 -14.39 1.72 6.75
CA ALA A 26 -13.71 2.72 5.95
C ALA A 26 -13.93 2.35 4.49
N ILE A 27 -14.75 3.15 3.79
CA ILE A 27 -14.99 3.04 2.35
C ILE A 27 -14.63 4.40 1.78
N GLU A 28 -13.69 4.42 0.84
CA GLU A 28 -13.21 5.64 0.22
C GLU A 28 -13.37 5.58 -1.29
N ILE A 29 -13.63 6.74 -1.91
CA ILE A 29 -13.48 6.93 -3.35
C ILE A 29 -12.02 7.29 -3.62
N THR A 30 -11.27 6.35 -4.15
CA THR A 30 -9.85 6.53 -4.49
C THR A 30 -9.66 7.21 -5.85
N SER A 31 -10.68 7.18 -6.71
CA SER A 31 -10.67 7.96 -7.96
C SER A 31 -12.09 8.34 -8.42
N PRO A 32 -12.34 9.62 -8.74
CA PRO A 32 -11.47 10.76 -8.47
C PRO A 32 -11.44 11.08 -6.96
N ALA A 33 -10.25 11.29 -6.39
CA ALA A 33 -10.10 11.64 -4.98
C ALA A 33 -10.57 13.08 -4.63
N ASN A 34 -10.81 13.92 -5.64
CA ASN A 34 -11.28 15.30 -5.50
C ASN A 34 -12.17 15.69 -6.69
N ASP A 35 -12.91 16.79 -6.55
CA ASP A 35 -13.64 17.42 -7.66
C ASP A 35 -12.73 17.63 -8.87
N THR A 36 -13.07 16.95 -9.97
CA THR A 36 -12.25 16.94 -11.18
C THR A 36 -13.06 17.48 -12.35
N ILE A 37 -12.42 18.33 -13.17
CA ILE A 37 -12.99 18.80 -14.45
C ILE A 37 -12.64 17.78 -15.52
N ILE A 38 -13.66 17.18 -16.13
CA ILE A 38 -13.51 16.22 -17.23
C ILE A 38 -13.90 16.94 -18.53
N CYS A 39 -13.03 16.96 -19.54
CA CYS A 39 -13.36 17.63 -20.79
C CYS A 39 -14.38 16.81 -21.59
N LEU A 40 -15.18 17.48 -22.43
CA LEU A 40 -16.15 16.80 -23.28
C LEU A 40 -15.44 15.82 -24.22
N GLY A 41 -15.76 14.52 -24.06
CA GLY A 41 -15.16 13.43 -24.82
C GLY A 41 -14.12 12.63 -24.03
N ASP A 42 -13.67 13.12 -22.88
CA ASP A 42 -12.80 12.37 -21.97
C ASP A 42 -13.63 11.37 -21.13
N SER A 43 -12.94 10.36 -20.62
CA SER A 43 -13.49 9.34 -19.72
C SER A 43 -12.81 9.41 -18.36
N ILE A 44 -13.50 8.97 -17.31
CA ILE A 44 -12.90 8.84 -15.97
C ILE A 44 -13.14 7.45 -15.40
N TRP A 45 -12.09 6.90 -14.78
CA TRP A 45 -12.18 5.67 -14.00
C TRP A 45 -12.64 5.99 -12.60
N LEU A 46 -13.63 5.22 -12.16
CA LEU A 46 -14.12 5.29 -10.80
C LEU A 46 -13.49 4.19 -10.01
N ARG A 47 -12.85 4.58 -8.91
CA ARG A 47 -12.21 3.64 -8.02
C ARG A 47 -12.69 3.93 -6.62
N SER A 48 -13.04 2.86 -5.92
CA SER A 48 -13.33 2.90 -4.51
C SER A 48 -12.60 1.76 -3.85
N ASP A 49 -12.27 1.93 -2.59
CA ASP A 49 -11.67 0.90 -1.80
C ASP A 49 -12.25 0.85 -0.39
N GLY A 50 -12.09 -0.30 0.22
CA GLY A 50 -12.24 -0.49 1.63
C GLY A 50 -13.27 -1.55 2.02
N SER A 51 -13.50 -1.67 3.32
CA SER A 51 -14.34 -2.71 3.92
C SER A 51 -15.00 -2.24 5.21
N CYS A 52 -16.04 -2.95 5.65
CA CYS A 52 -16.54 -2.84 7.02
C CYS A 52 -15.99 -3.95 7.94
N ASP A 53 -15.31 -4.95 7.36
CA ASP A 53 -14.90 -6.19 8.01
C ASP A 53 -13.36 -6.30 8.08
N TYR A 54 -12.71 -5.22 8.49
CA TYR A 54 -11.26 -5.23 8.69
C TYR A 54 -10.87 -6.04 9.92
N PHE A 55 -9.98 -7.00 9.71
CA PHE A 55 -9.16 -7.58 10.78
C PHE A 55 -8.03 -6.62 11.16
N MET A 56 -7.56 -5.86 10.17
CA MET A 56 -6.48 -4.91 10.32
C MET A 56 -6.63 -3.77 9.31
N ASN A 57 -6.39 -2.55 9.78
CA ASN A 57 -6.20 -1.34 8.97
C ASN A 57 -5.19 -0.47 9.72
N ASN A 58 -3.96 -0.39 9.21
CA ASN A 58 -2.83 0.21 9.92
C ASN A 58 -1.90 0.96 8.96
N GLY A 59 -1.94 2.30 9.06
CA GLY A 59 -1.05 3.24 8.36
C GLY A 59 0.17 3.69 9.17
N PHE A 60 0.51 3.02 10.28
CA PHE A 60 1.73 3.29 11.05
C PHE A 60 1.92 4.70 11.64
N GLU A 61 0.90 5.54 11.61
CA GLU A 61 0.87 6.93 12.11
C GLU A 61 1.30 7.12 13.58
N ASN A 62 1.30 6.04 14.36
CA ASN A 62 1.68 6.05 15.77
C ASN A 62 2.67 4.92 16.11
N GLY A 63 3.52 4.54 15.15
CA GLY A 63 4.45 3.42 15.26
C GLY A 63 3.86 2.12 14.73
N LEU A 64 4.39 0.97 15.20
CA LEU A 64 3.98 -0.34 14.67
C LEU A 64 2.46 -0.56 14.79
N GLY A 65 1.83 -0.12 15.88
CA GLY A 65 0.37 -0.10 16.02
C GLY A 65 -0.25 -1.48 16.24
N VAL A 66 -1.58 -1.52 16.14
CA VAL A 66 -2.40 -2.73 16.37
C VAL A 66 -2.41 -3.62 15.13
N GLY A 67 -2.53 -4.94 15.33
CA GLY A 67 -2.54 -5.93 14.25
C GLY A 67 -1.18 -6.54 13.98
N TRP A 68 -0.13 -6.10 14.68
CA TRP A 68 1.23 -6.65 14.61
C TRP A 68 1.66 -7.25 15.94
N SER A 69 2.21 -8.46 15.88
CA SER A 69 2.70 -9.19 17.06
C SER A 69 4.20 -9.01 17.28
N THR A 70 4.99 -8.98 16.20
CA THR A 70 6.45 -8.87 16.27
C THR A 70 7.02 -8.12 15.07
N ALA A 71 8.17 -7.46 15.28
CA ALA A 71 8.98 -6.87 14.23
C ALA A 71 10.46 -7.18 14.49
N ASN A 72 11.04 -8.15 13.77
CA ASN A 72 12.47 -8.50 13.85
C ASN A 72 13.31 -7.68 12.87
N CYS A 73 13.06 -6.38 12.78
CA CYS A 73 13.78 -5.49 11.88
C CYS A 73 14.06 -4.11 12.47
N ASN A 74 13.61 -3.85 13.72
CA ASN A 74 13.65 -2.55 14.38
C ASN A 74 13.21 -1.42 13.43
N PRO A 75 11.96 -1.46 12.93
CA PRO A 75 11.50 -0.50 11.95
C PRO A 75 11.52 0.90 12.54
N THR A 76 11.72 1.87 11.67
CA THR A 76 11.52 3.29 11.98
C THR A 76 10.19 3.75 11.40
N PHE A 77 9.64 4.84 11.95
CA PHE A 77 8.37 5.41 11.53
C PHE A 77 8.54 6.90 11.22
N PRO A 78 9.24 7.23 10.12
CA PRO A 78 9.42 8.61 9.74
C PRO A 78 8.18 9.15 9.00
N ASP A 79 7.95 10.45 9.09
CA ASP A 79 7.06 11.17 8.17
C ASP A 79 7.70 11.34 6.78
N PHE A 80 9.02 11.17 6.73
CA PHE A 80 9.87 11.28 5.57
C PHE A 80 11.06 10.32 5.66
N GLY A 81 11.17 9.37 4.73
CA GLY A 81 12.14 8.28 4.79
C GLY A 81 13.59 8.72 4.93
N CYS A 82 14.37 7.91 5.64
CA CYS A 82 15.80 8.08 5.91
C CYS A 82 16.22 9.54 6.18
N GLU A 83 16.14 9.96 7.44
CA GLU A 83 16.62 11.28 7.86
C GLU A 83 18.15 11.39 7.75
N PHE A 84 18.69 11.84 6.61
CA PHE A 84 20.11 12.16 6.48
C PHE A 84 20.32 13.45 5.67
N PRO A 85 21.46 14.16 5.84
CA PRO A 85 21.62 15.49 5.26
C PRO A 85 21.43 15.44 3.75
N ALA A 86 20.55 16.32 3.24
CA ALA A 86 20.15 16.46 1.83
C ALA A 86 21.31 16.57 0.81
N SER A 87 22.57 16.66 1.25
CA SER A 87 23.76 16.60 0.40
C SER A 87 24.12 15.21 -0.10
N GLU A 88 23.60 14.14 0.51
CA GLU A 88 23.89 12.74 0.13
C GLU A 88 22.65 11.99 -0.40
N GLN A 89 21.47 12.61 -0.32
CA GLN A 89 20.20 12.06 -0.80
C GLN A 89 19.86 12.68 -2.16
N GLU A 90 20.08 11.92 -3.24
CA GLU A 90 19.78 12.39 -4.60
C GLU A 90 18.27 12.42 -4.87
N TYR A 91 17.49 11.51 -4.26
CA TYR A 91 16.03 11.51 -4.28
C TYR A 91 15.45 11.29 -2.89
N GLU A 92 14.71 12.30 -2.45
CA GLU A 92 13.87 12.26 -1.26
C GLU A 92 12.75 11.21 -1.46
N PRO A 93 12.60 10.20 -0.58
CA PRO A 93 11.55 9.19 -0.72
C PRO A 93 10.14 9.78 -0.58
N GLY A 94 10.02 10.98 0.00
CA GLY A 94 8.77 11.66 0.24
C GLY A 94 8.02 11.09 1.45
N PRO A 95 6.84 11.65 1.77
CA PRO A 95 5.96 11.07 2.77
C PRO A 95 5.34 9.76 2.27
N GLY A 96 4.78 8.99 3.21
CA GLY A 96 3.87 7.89 2.88
C GLY A 96 2.53 8.42 2.33
N PRO A 97 1.68 7.55 1.77
CA PRO A 97 0.32 7.88 1.36
C PRO A 97 -0.47 8.78 2.32
N GLU A 98 -0.42 8.51 3.63
CA GLU A 98 -1.13 9.32 4.65
C GLU A 98 -0.21 10.06 5.63
N GLY A 99 1.10 9.95 5.45
CA GLY A 99 2.10 10.67 6.24
C GLY A 99 3.22 9.78 6.70
N TYR A 100 3.10 9.24 7.91
CA TYR A 100 4.10 8.35 8.50
C TYR A 100 3.95 6.95 7.93
N TYR A 101 5.04 6.19 7.88
CA TYR A 101 5.01 4.84 7.35
C TYR A 101 6.04 3.95 8.03
N LEU A 102 5.93 2.64 7.86
CA LEU A 102 6.94 1.70 8.34
C LEU A 102 8.13 1.67 7.38
N TRP A 103 9.33 1.90 7.91
CA TRP A 103 10.57 1.80 7.14
C TRP A 103 11.56 0.80 7.74
N VAL A 104 12.10 -0.07 6.90
CA VAL A 104 13.06 -1.10 7.26
C VAL A 104 14.38 -0.88 6.52
N GLY A 105 15.48 -1.14 7.22
CA GLY A 105 16.83 -1.13 6.64
C GLY A 105 17.82 -0.25 7.38
N VAL A 106 17.38 0.61 8.31
CA VAL A 106 18.29 1.48 9.11
C VAL A 106 19.32 0.67 9.92
N ASN A 107 18.97 -0.56 10.30
CA ASN A 107 19.79 -1.45 11.11
C ASN A 107 20.16 -2.72 10.33
N SER A 108 21.25 -3.38 10.71
CA SER A 108 21.74 -4.62 10.09
C SER A 108 21.02 -5.88 10.63
N ALA A 109 19.72 -5.79 10.96
CA ALA A 109 18.96 -6.98 11.36
C ALA A 109 18.88 -7.95 10.17
N GLN A 110 19.07 -9.25 10.42
CA GLN A 110 18.95 -10.32 9.43
C GLN A 110 18.48 -11.62 10.10
N PRO A 111 17.42 -12.28 9.58
CA PRO A 111 16.49 -11.78 8.56
C PRO A 111 15.65 -10.61 9.11
N ARG A 112 14.93 -9.90 8.24
CA ARG A 112 14.03 -8.81 8.62
C ARG A 112 12.59 -9.26 8.41
N ASP A 113 11.77 -9.18 9.45
CA ASP A 113 10.33 -9.40 9.30
C ASP A 113 9.46 -8.56 10.22
N ILE A 114 8.21 -8.43 9.78
CA ILE A 114 7.10 -7.98 10.60
C ILE A 114 5.97 -8.99 10.48
N ILE A 115 5.40 -9.37 11.61
CA ILE A 115 4.42 -10.47 11.70
C ILE A 115 3.14 -9.93 12.31
N THR A 116 2.01 -10.22 11.68
CA THR A 116 0.71 -9.81 12.18
C THR A 116 0.34 -10.54 13.48
N ASP A 117 -0.68 -10.05 14.17
CA ASP A 117 -1.45 -10.86 15.11
C ASP A 117 -2.10 -12.06 14.38
N THR A 118 -2.62 -12.99 15.16
CA THR A 118 -3.38 -14.13 14.65
C THR A 118 -4.83 -13.72 14.37
N PHE A 119 -5.31 -14.01 13.17
CA PHE A 119 -6.66 -13.71 12.73
C PHE A 119 -7.47 -14.99 12.45
N ASP A 120 -8.74 -14.99 12.85
CA ASP A 120 -9.72 -15.97 12.39
C ASP A 120 -10.37 -15.46 11.10
N ILE A 121 -9.84 -15.92 9.97
CA ILE A 121 -10.30 -15.52 8.64
C ILE A 121 -11.13 -16.62 7.98
N SER A 122 -11.70 -17.54 8.79
CA SER A 122 -12.45 -18.71 8.30
C SER A 122 -13.68 -18.37 7.45
N ILE A 123 -14.15 -17.12 7.50
CA ILE A 123 -15.20 -16.59 6.62
C ILE A 123 -14.80 -16.62 5.14
N GLY A 124 -13.49 -16.60 4.82
CA GLY A 124 -12.97 -16.66 3.46
C GLY A 124 -13.21 -15.38 2.66
N ASN A 125 -12.86 -15.42 1.36
CA ASN A 125 -12.92 -14.25 0.47
C ASN A 125 -12.15 -13.04 1.06
N CYS A 126 -10.88 -13.28 1.38
CA CYS A 126 -10.06 -12.31 2.10
C CYS A 126 -9.00 -11.70 1.19
N GLN A 127 -8.62 -10.47 1.52
CA GLN A 127 -7.59 -9.71 0.81
C GLN A 127 -6.60 -9.11 1.81
N ILE A 128 -5.36 -8.96 1.35
CA ILE A 128 -4.38 -8.09 1.97
C ILE A 128 -4.01 -7.00 0.97
N LYS A 129 -4.17 -5.75 1.40
CA LYS A 129 -3.80 -4.58 0.63
C LYS A 129 -2.78 -3.77 1.40
N PHE A 130 -1.85 -3.16 0.70
CA PHE A 130 -0.82 -2.35 1.30
C PHE A 130 -0.17 -1.47 0.25
N TRP A 131 0.48 -0.42 0.69
CA TRP A 131 1.41 0.34 -0.12
C TRP A 131 2.81 -0.13 0.18
N MET A 132 3.65 -0.23 -0.85
CA MET A 132 5.03 -0.65 -0.71
C MET A 132 5.92 0.20 -1.60
N ARG A 133 7.16 0.36 -1.15
CA ARG A 133 8.27 0.74 -2.00
C ARG A 133 9.59 0.15 -1.51
N TYR A 134 10.57 0.06 -2.39
CA TYR A 134 11.96 -0.13 -2.02
C TYR A 134 12.67 1.19 -1.73
N GLY A 135 13.83 1.05 -1.11
CA GLY A 135 14.90 2.03 -1.14
C GLY A 135 15.17 2.52 -2.55
N ARG A 136 15.95 3.58 -2.67
CA ARG A 136 16.44 4.05 -3.96
C ARG A 136 17.72 4.83 -3.71
N GLN A 137 18.84 4.28 -4.19
CA GLN A 137 20.10 5.00 -4.23
C GLN A 137 20.60 5.11 -5.67
N GLU A 138 20.98 6.32 -6.09
CA GLU A 138 21.45 6.58 -7.45
C GLU A 138 22.98 6.60 -7.59
N THR A 139 23.71 6.75 -6.48
CA THR A 139 25.19 6.80 -6.49
C THR A 139 25.80 5.44 -6.18
N THR A 140 26.93 5.13 -6.83
CA THR A 140 27.67 3.88 -6.60
C THR A 140 28.22 3.80 -5.17
N GLY A 141 27.82 2.78 -4.40
CA GLY A 141 28.35 2.46 -3.07
C GLY A 141 27.27 2.02 -2.10
N TYR A 142 27.66 1.50 -0.94
CA TYR A 142 26.72 1.24 0.17
C TYR A 142 26.30 2.59 0.78
N GLY A 143 25.10 3.05 0.47
CA GLY A 143 24.55 4.30 0.98
C GLY A 143 23.27 4.10 1.77
N ASP A 144 22.70 5.22 2.20
CA ASP A 144 21.49 5.27 3.00
C ASP A 144 20.24 5.12 2.13
N CYS A 145 19.32 4.25 2.54
CA CYS A 145 18.12 3.86 1.75
C CYS A 145 18.44 3.07 0.48
N GLU A 146 19.55 2.36 0.43
CA GLU A 146 19.88 1.58 -0.76
C GLU A 146 18.81 0.51 -1.02
N ASP A 147 18.51 0.27 -2.30
CA ASP A 147 17.48 -0.67 -2.73
C ASP A 147 17.99 -2.11 -2.73
N PRO A 148 17.16 -3.11 -2.41
CA PRO A 148 17.49 -4.51 -2.66
C PRO A 148 17.99 -4.69 -4.10
N ASN A 149 19.11 -5.41 -4.29
CA ASN A 149 19.75 -5.49 -5.60
C ASN A 149 20.23 -6.90 -6.01
N GLU A 150 20.22 -7.86 -5.09
CA GLU A 150 20.40 -9.29 -5.35
C GLU A 150 19.06 -10.06 -5.38
N ASP A 151 19.00 -11.19 -6.08
CA ASP A 151 17.76 -11.96 -6.30
C ASP A 151 17.09 -12.46 -5.01
N ASP A 152 17.78 -12.47 -3.86
CA ASP A 152 17.31 -12.94 -2.55
C ASP A 152 17.13 -11.84 -1.49
N GLU A 153 17.30 -10.57 -1.88
CA GLU A 153 17.14 -9.41 -0.99
C GLU A 153 15.73 -8.78 -1.04
N GLY A 154 14.83 -9.33 -1.84
CA GLY A 154 13.48 -8.81 -2.00
C GLY A 154 12.59 -9.06 -0.77
N LEU A 155 11.35 -8.58 -0.88
CA LEU A 155 10.34 -8.77 0.14
C LEU A 155 9.40 -9.91 -0.23
N PHE A 156 9.28 -10.89 0.65
CA PHE A 156 8.26 -11.93 0.61
C PHE A 156 7.02 -11.48 1.37
N LEU A 157 5.85 -11.83 0.83
CA LEU A 157 4.60 -11.91 1.58
C LEU A 157 4.29 -13.39 1.85
N GLN A 158 4.20 -13.74 3.13
CA GLN A 158 4.00 -15.12 3.58
C GLN A 158 2.85 -15.23 4.56
N TYR A 159 2.32 -16.44 4.70
CA TYR A 159 1.33 -16.78 5.72
C TYR A 159 1.75 -18.01 6.53
N SER A 160 1.14 -18.14 7.71
CA SER A 160 1.24 -19.30 8.58
C SER A 160 -0.14 -19.66 9.13
N ILE A 161 -0.43 -20.95 9.20
CA ILE A 161 -1.67 -21.51 9.81
C ILE A 161 -1.36 -22.35 11.06
N ASP A 162 -0.12 -22.27 11.55
CA ASP A 162 0.40 -23.05 12.66
C ASP A 162 1.17 -22.17 13.66
N ASP A 163 0.66 -20.94 13.83
CA ASP A 163 1.18 -19.93 14.75
C ASP A 163 2.66 -19.56 14.54
N GLY A 164 3.07 -19.51 13.27
CA GLY A 164 4.41 -19.10 12.86
C GLY A 164 5.46 -20.21 12.95
N MET A 165 5.07 -21.47 13.19
CA MET A 165 6.01 -22.60 13.15
C MET A 165 6.52 -22.87 11.73
N THR A 166 5.63 -22.75 10.73
CA THR A 166 5.98 -22.79 9.31
C THR A 166 5.37 -21.62 8.56
N TRP A 167 6.08 -21.18 7.52
CA TRP A 167 5.70 -20.05 6.67
C TRP A 167 5.65 -20.49 5.21
N ILE A 168 4.61 -20.07 4.51
CA ILE A 168 4.35 -20.41 3.10
C ILE A 168 4.21 -19.11 2.32
N ASP A 169 4.90 -19.02 1.18
CA ASP A 169 4.81 -17.88 0.27
C ASP A 169 3.41 -17.70 -0.29
N PHE A 170 3.01 -16.45 -0.50
CA PHE A 170 1.85 -16.16 -1.32
C PHE A 170 2.08 -16.69 -2.75
N PRO A 171 1.08 -17.32 -3.37
CA PRO A 171 1.18 -17.81 -4.73
C PRO A 171 1.06 -16.66 -5.73
N GLY A 172 1.48 -16.92 -6.97
CA GLY A 172 1.31 -15.99 -8.09
C GLY A 172 2.64 -15.62 -8.75
N THR A 173 2.56 -14.90 -9.86
CA THR A 173 3.72 -14.23 -10.46
C THR A 173 3.68 -12.77 -10.05
N ASP A 174 4.82 -12.25 -9.63
CA ASP A 174 4.96 -10.88 -9.18
C ASP A 174 4.54 -9.92 -10.30
N LYS A 175 3.45 -9.20 -10.07
CA LYS A 175 2.97 -8.12 -10.93
C LYS A 175 3.34 -6.80 -10.26
N TYR A 176 4.18 -6.02 -10.93
CA TYR A 176 4.45 -4.64 -10.54
C TYR A 176 3.21 -3.76 -10.78
N PRO A 177 2.93 -2.81 -9.88
CA PRO A 177 1.86 -1.85 -10.08
C PRO A 177 2.12 -0.94 -11.28
N TYR A 178 1.07 -0.28 -11.75
CA TYR A 178 1.15 0.75 -12.78
C TYR A 178 0.45 2.01 -12.30
N GLY A 179 1.12 3.15 -12.42
CA GLY A 179 0.64 4.44 -11.93
C GLY A 179 1.61 5.57 -12.28
N GLU A 180 1.34 6.75 -11.72
CA GLU A 180 2.27 7.87 -11.81
C GLU A 180 3.38 7.73 -10.76
N ASN A 181 4.62 7.62 -11.22
CA ASN A 181 5.80 7.58 -10.37
C ASN A 181 6.13 9.00 -9.86
N THR A 182 5.63 9.35 -8.67
CA THR A 182 5.82 10.66 -8.04
C THR A 182 6.37 10.51 -6.61
N ALA A 183 7.20 11.47 -6.19
CA ALA A 183 7.76 11.50 -4.82
C ALA A 183 6.78 12.11 -3.80
N TYR A 184 5.73 12.79 -4.26
CA TYR A 184 4.81 13.50 -3.38
C TYR A 184 3.35 13.14 -3.69
N PRO A 185 2.48 13.12 -2.67
CA PRO A 185 1.07 12.83 -2.85
C PRO A 185 0.36 13.93 -3.66
N PRO A 186 -0.79 13.60 -4.30
CA PRO A 186 -1.47 12.32 -4.22
C PRO A 186 -0.77 11.24 -5.04
N PHE A 187 -0.51 10.07 -4.43
CA PHE A 187 -0.01 8.90 -5.14
C PHE A 187 -1.18 8.21 -5.84
N ILE A 188 -1.02 7.91 -7.14
CA ILE A 188 -2.09 7.33 -7.94
C ILE A 188 -1.60 6.01 -8.54
N THR A 189 -2.29 4.93 -8.16
CA THR A 189 -2.10 3.60 -8.75
C THR A 189 -3.29 3.29 -9.65
N TYR A 190 -3.05 3.17 -10.96
CA TYR A 190 -4.08 2.82 -11.93
C TYR A 190 -4.37 1.31 -11.93
N GLU A 191 -3.32 0.50 -11.79
CA GLU A 191 -3.42 -0.95 -11.60
C GLU A 191 -2.56 -1.38 -10.41
N PRO A 192 -3.15 -1.98 -9.36
CA PRO A 192 -2.39 -2.49 -8.24
C PRO A 192 -1.45 -3.63 -8.64
N GLY A 193 -0.33 -3.72 -7.93
CA GLY A 193 0.54 -4.88 -7.97
C GLY A 193 -0.05 -6.06 -7.20
N ASN A 194 0.51 -7.25 -7.40
CA ASN A 194 0.21 -8.44 -6.60
C ASN A 194 1.36 -9.45 -6.70
N GLY A 195 1.37 -10.47 -5.85
CA GLY A 195 2.40 -11.50 -5.83
C GLY A 195 2.68 -12.02 -4.43
N GLY A 196 3.78 -12.76 -4.32
CA GLY A 196 4.27 -13.30 -3.04
C GLY A 196 5.75 -13.06 -2.78
N TYR A 197 6.49 -12.66 -3.82
CA TYR A 197 7.82 -12.11 -3.70
C TYR A 197 7.84 -10.80 -4.51
N TRP A 198 8.77 -9.88 -4.29
CA TRP A 198 9.00 -8.79 -5.23
C TRP A 198 10.47 -8.79 -5.56
N THR A 199 10.81 -9.53 -6.62
CA THR A 199 12.21 -9.80 -6.97
C THR A 199 12.96 -8.49 -7.22
N PRO A 200 14.08 -8.24 -6.54
CA PRO A 200 14.92 -7.09 -6.78
C PRO A 200 15.30 -6.94 -8.25
N ILE A 201 15.42 -5.70 -8.70
CA ILE A 201 15.68 -5.44 -10.10
C ILE A 201 17.19 -5.54 -10.33
N THR A 202 17.67 -6.74 -10.66
CA THR A 202 19.10 -7.02 -10.82
C THR A 202 19.83 -6.01 -11.72
N HIS A 203 21.02 -5.63 -11.29
CA HIS A 203 21.87 -4.61 -11.93
C HIS A 203 22.99 -5.27 -12.74
N GLN A 204 22.86 -5.30 -14.08
CA GLN A 204 23.96 -5.81 -14.92
C GLN A 204 25.15 -4.83 -15.02
N TYR A 205 24.98 -3.54 -14.68
CA TYR A 205 26.01 -2.49 -14.89
C TYR A 205 26.05 -1.38 -13.81
N GLY A 206 25.52 -1.61 -12.61
CA GLY A 206 25.44 -0.61 -11.54
C GLY A 206 24.25 0.34 -11.66
N HIS A 207 24.08 1.19 -10.64
CA HIS A 207 22.95 2.12 -10.48
C HIS A 207 22.97 3.20 -11.60
N THR A 208 21.96 3.23 -12.48
CA THR A 208 21.81 4.28 -13.51
C THR A 208 20.54 5.11 -13.27
N PRO A 209 20.61 6.45 -13.25
CA PRO A 209 19.47 7.33 -12.97
C PRO A 209 18.22 7.06 -13.85
N GLU A 210 18.37 6.72 -15.13
CA GLU A 210 17.25 6.54 -16.07
C GLU A 210 16.40 5.28 -15.87
N ARG A 211 16.70 4.43 -14.87
CA ARG A 211 15.95 3.18 -14.60
C ARG A 211 15.04 3.30 -13.38
N TYR A 212 15.36 4.21 -12.45
CA TYR A 212 14.64 4.37 -11.19
C TYR A 212 13.35 5.20 -11.32
N ASP A 213 13.23 6.01 -12.38
CA ASP A 213 12.01 6.75 -12.71
C ASP A 213 10.95 5.90 -13.44
N THR A 214 11.31 4.72 -13.95
CA THR A 214 10.39 3.88 -14.73
C THR A 214 9.83 2.68 -13.98
N ASN A 215 10.56 2.06 -13.04
CA ASN A 215 10.00 0.95 -12.28
C ASN A 215 9.23 1.43 -11.03
N SER A 216 7.97 1.01 -10.94
CA SER A 216 7.04 1.39 -9.88
C SER A 216 7.44 0.89 -8.48
N VAL A 217 8.29 -0.15 -8.33
CA VAL A 217 8.67 -0.65 -6.99
C VAL A 217 9.47 0.37 -6.18
N TYR A 218 10.09 1.36 -6.82
CA TYR A 218 10.84 2.43 -6.16
C TYR A 218 9.97 3.62 -5.73
N TRP A 219 8.67 3.56 -6.01
CA TRP A 219 7.70 4.60 -5.74
C TRP A 219 6.56 4.03 -4.91
N TRP A 220 5.89 4.88 -4.14
CA TRP A 220 4.71 4.44 -3.41
C TRP A 220 3.60 4.03 -4.39
N HIS A 221 3.33 2.74 -4.42
CA HIS A 221 2.19 2.17 -5.13
C HIS A 221 1.48 1.14 -4.29
N ARG A 222 0.21 0.93 -4.63
CA ARG A 222 -0.65 -0.03 -3.95
C ARG A 222 -0.51 -1.43 -4.53
N TYR A 223 -0.56 -2.41 -3.64
CA TYR A 223 -0.59 -3.84 -3.93
C TYR A 223 -1.87 -4.43 -3.34
N ASP A 224 -2.56 -5.25 -4.15
CA ASP A 224 -3.80 -5.90 -3.79
C ASP A 224 -3.61 -7.41 -3.99
N CYS A 225 -3.37 -8.15 -2.89
CA CYS A 225 -3.16 -9.59 -2.92
C CYS A 225 -4.39 -10.34 -2.37
N GLU A 226 -4.90 -11.29 -3.15
CA GLU A 226 -5.91 -12.23 -2.66
C GLU A 226 -5.29 -13.21 -1.67
N ILE A 227 -5.93 -13.42 -0.52
CA ILE A 227 -5.46 -14.39 0.46
C ILE A 227 -5.79 -15.80 -0.07
N PRO A 228 -4.80 -16.70 -0.18
CA PRO A 228 -5.01 -18.04 -0.72
C PRO A 228 -5.99 -18.86 0.11
N VAL A 229 -6.76 -19.74 -0.54
CA VAL A 229 -7.68 -20.66 0.16
C VAL A 229 -6.96 -21.52 1.21
N ALA A 230 -5.69 -21.89 0.96
CA ALA A 230 -4.87 -22.66 1.90
C ALA A 230 -4.50 -21.89 3.18
N ALA A 231 -4.56 -20.55 3.14
CA ALA A 231 -4.35 -19.70 4.30
C ALA A 231 -5.64 -19.49 5.12
N ILE A 232 -6.81 -19.89 4.62
CA ILE A 232 -8.09 -19.67 5.32
C ILE A 232 -8.23 -20.63 6.50
N SER A 233 -8.12 -20.10 7.72
CA SER A 233 -8.21 -20.85 8.97
C SER A 233 -8.70 -19.97 10.11
N THR A 234 -8.90 -20.58 11.28
CA THR A 234 -9.22 -19.85 12.53
C THR A 234 -7.99 -19.25 13.21
N SER A 235 -6.80 -19.48 12.67
CA SER A 235 -5.52 -19.09 13.28
C SER A 235 -4.47 -18.81 12.20
N THR A 236 -4.71 -17.78 11.40
CA THR A 236 -3.81 -17.38 10.31
C THR A 236 -3.00 -16.14 10.71
N ARG A 237 -1.70 -16.16 10.43
CA ARG A 237 -0.80 -15.00 10.56
C ARG A 237 -0.18 -14.69 9.21
N PHE A 238 0.18 -13.44 9.00
CA PHE A 238 0.88 -12.97 7.81
C PHE A 238 2.21 -12.35 8.21
N ARG A 239 3.18 -12.37 7.30
CA ARG A 239 4.41 -11.61 7.47
C ARG A 239 4.91 -11.04 6.17
N PHE A 240 5.55 -9.88 6.29
CA PHE A 240 6.47 -9.37 5.28
C PHE A 240 7.88 -9.74 5.72
N TYR A 241 8.62 -10.44 4.87
CA TYR A 241 9.88 -11.09 5.21
C TYR A 241 10.94 -10.82 4.15
N GLN A 242 12.07 -10.26 4.55
CA GLN A 242 13.25 -10.12 3.70
C GLN A 242 14.31 -11.10 4.24
N GLU A 243 14.66 -12.09 3.42
CA GLU A 243 15.55 -13.19 3.81
C GLU A 243 16.98 -12.72 3.97
N HIS A 244 17.47 -12.02 2.95
CA HIS A 244 18.82 -11.51 2.91
C HIS A 244 18.85 -9.99 2.85
N ASN A 245 19.90 -9.44 3.46
CA ASN A 245 20.30 -8.06 3.34
C ASN A 245 21.82 -8.02 3.52
N SER A 246 22.44 -7.03 2.91
CA SER A 246 23.87 -6.81 2.90
C SER A 246 24.38 -6.24 4.23
N THR A 247 23.96 -5.03 4.62
CA THR A 247 24.42 -4.36 5.85
C THR A 247 23.34 -3.46 6.48
N ALA A 248 23.70 -2.65 7.47
CA ALA A 248 22.83 -1.56 7.91
C ALA A 248 22.77 -0.49 6.81
N ARG A 249 21.59 0.09 6.63
CA ARG A 249 21.23 1.13 5.66
C ARG A 249 21.07 0.66 4.20
N THR A 250 21.21 -0.64 3.97
CA THR A 250 21.02 -1.26 2.64
C THR A 250 19.78 -2.14 2.58
N ASP A 251 19.37 -2.44 1.35
CA ASP A 251 18.26 -3.32 1.03
C ASP A 251 16.98 -2.85 1.73
N CYS A 252 16.76 -1.54 1.71
CA CYS A 252 15.72 -0.88 2.45
C CYS A 252 14.37 -1.04 1.75
N TRP A 253 13.30 -1.01 2.54
CA TRP A 253 11.93 -1.06 2.03
C TRP A 253 10.97 -0.41 3.00
N GLY A 254 9.84 0.04 2.48
CA GLY A 254 8.77 0.68 3.23
C GLY A 254 7.43 0.03 2.99
N LEU A 255 6.58 0.05 4.00
CA LEU A 255 5.17 -0.32 3.93
C LEU A 255 4.31 0.77 4.52
N ASP A 256 3.13 0.94 3.94
CA ASP A 256 2.11 1.82 4.47
C ASP A 256 0.69 1.28 4.22
N GLU A 257 -0.29 1.78 4.95
CA GLU A 257 -1.73 1.51 4.78
C GLU A 257 -2.04 0.01 4.63
N VAL A 258 -1.52 -0.80 5.55
CA VAL A 258 -1.69 -2.26 5.54
C VAL A 258 -3.08 -2.63 6.04
N MET A 259 -3.84 -3.24 5.15
CA MET A 259 -5.23 -3.64 5.35
C MET A 259 -5.37 -5.15 5.18
N ILE A 260 -6.04 -5.80 6.13
CA ILE A 260 -6.47 -7.19 6.02
C ILE A 260 -7.95 -7.25 6.33
N PHE A 261 -8.73 -7.77 5.40
CA PHE A 261 -10.17 -7.90 5.55
C PHE A 261 -10.68 -9.13 4.80
N CYS A 262 -11.87 -9.57 5.19
CA CYS A 262 -12.61 -10.57 4.45
C CYS A 262 -13.97 -10.02 4.10
N SER A 263 -14.34 -10.05 2.83
CA SER A 263 -15.63 -9.52 2.41
C SER A 263 -16.63 -10.66 2.37
N ASN A 264 -17.68 -10.56 3.19
CA ASN A 264 -18.93 -11.19 2.77
C ASN A 264 -19.55 -10.28 1.69
N THR A 265 -20.04 -10.86 0.59
CA THR A 265 -20.62 -10.06 -0.51
C THR A 265 -21.95 -9.40 -0.15
N ALA A 266 -22.39 -9.49 1.11
CA ALA A 266 -23.66 -8.94 1.59
C ALA A 266 -23.52 -7.57 2.29
N ASP A 267 -22.34 -7.27 2.87
CA ASP A 267 -22.21 -6.17 3.84
C ASP A 267 -21.51 -4.91 3.29
N THR A 268 -20.96 -4.94 2.07
CA THR A 268 -20.33 -3.75 1.44
C THR A 268 -20.87 -3.50 0.02
N ASN A 269 -21.85 -2.62 -0.10
CA ASN A 269 -22.36 -2.16 -1.40
C ASN A 269 -21.86 -0.75 -1.70
N VAL A 270 -20.98 -0.61 -2.69
CA VAL A 270 -20.69 0.69 -3.31
C VAL A 270 -21.68 0.92 -4.44
N VAL A 271 -22.45 2.00 -4.36
CA VAL A 271 -23.39 2.38 -5.42
C VAL A 271 -22.94 3.72 -5.98
N TRP A 272 -22.60 3.74 -7.27
CA TRP A 272 -22.24 4.96 -7.96
C TRP A 272 -23.50 5.58 -8.58
N ASN A 273 -23.73 6.87 -8.32
CA ASN A 273 -24.97 7.56 -8.72
C ASN A 273 -25.27 7.55 -10.24
N HIS A 274 -24.28 7.25 -11.09
CA HIS A 274 -24.44 7.14 -12.55
C HIS A 274 -24.57 5.67 -13.04
N GLY A 275 -24.84 4.71 -12.15
CA GLY A 275 -25.33 3.38 -12.52
C GLY A 275 -24.46 2.16 -12.15
N PRO A 276 -23.11 2.23 -12.15
CA PRO A 276 -22.28 1.14 -11.68
C PRO A 276 -22.56 0.80 -10.22
N ILE A 277 -22.52 -0.49 -9.92
CA ILE A 277 -22.67 -1.03 -8.57
C ILE A 277 -21.45 -1.91 -8.33
N GLY A 278 -20.83 -1.76 -7.18
CA GLY A 278 -19.60 -2.45 -6.78
C GLY A 278 -18.39 -1.54 -6.76
N PHE A 279 -17.33 -2.07 -6.16
CA PHE A 279 -16.02 -1.43 -6.15
C PHE A 279 -15.41 -1.45 -7.55
N ASN A 280 -14.69 -0.39 -7.91
CA ASN A 280 -13.83 -0.33 -9.09
C ASN A 280 -14.48 -0.84 -10.40
N PRO A 281 -15.56 -0.20 -10.91
CA PRO A 281 -16.24 -0.64 -12.12
C PRO A 281 -15.29 -0.97 -13.29
N ASP A 282 -15.61 -2.01 -14.05
CA ASP A 282 -14.78 -2.55 -15.14
C ASP A 282 -14.66 -1.61 -16.35
N GLU A 283 -15.54 -0.60 -16.44
CA GLU A 283 -15.57 0.36 -17.54
C GLU A 283 -15.54 1.80 -16.99
N PRO A 284 -14.83 2.73 -17.66
CA PRO A 284 -14.83 4.13 -17.27
C PRO A 284 -16.17 4.77 -17.63
N VAL A 285 -16.51 5.86 -16.96
CA VAL A 285 -17.72 6.64 -17.26
C VAL A 285 -17.38 7.79 -18.19
N TYR A 286 -18.38 8.20 -18.97
CA TYR A 286 -18.27 9.25 -19.99
C TYR A 286 -19.30 10.35 -19.70
N PRO A 287 -18.99 11.32 -18.83
CA PRO A 287 -19.91 12.40 -18.49
C PRO A 287 -20.25 13.24 -19.74
N VAL A 288 -21.54 13.42 -20.03
CA VAL A 288 -22.03 14.19 -21.20
C VAL A 288 -22.60 15.57 -20.84
N SER A 289 -22.67 15.89 -19.55
CA SER A 289 -23.16 17.16 -19.01
C SER A 289 -22.57 17.38 -17.62
N ASP A 290 -22.54 18.64 -17.17
CA ASP A 290 -22.25 18.97 -15.77
C ASP A 290 -23.23 18.23 -14.86
N THR A 291 -22.69 17.43 -13.94
CA THR A 291 -23.47 16.76 -12.91
C THR A 291 -22.98 17.20 -11.54
N SER A 292 -23.85 17.85 -10.77
CA SER A 292 -23.65 18.12 -9.35
C SER A 292 -24.26 16.98 -8.55
N TYR A 293 -23.48 16.32 -7.69
CA TYR A 293 -23.97 15.34 -6.72
C TYR A 293 -23.41 15.67 -5.34
#